data_AF-A0A0B6YSG1-F1
#
_entry.id   AF-A0A0B6YSG1-F1
#
_cell.length_a   1.000
_cell.length_b   1.000
_cell.length_c   1.000
_cell.angle_alpha   90.00
_cell.angle_beta   90.00
_cell.angle_gamma   90.00
#
_symmetry.space_group_name_H-M   'P 1'
#
loop_
_entity.id
_entity.type
_entity.pdbx_description
1 polymer ?
#
loop_
_entity_poly.entity_id
_entity_poly.type
_entity_poly.pdbx_seq_one_letter_code
_entity_poly.pdbx_strand_id
1 'polypeptide(L)'
;REQIGNCRDIGAELCKVCGNPGAVEVQKQLEDLGHITEDVNDAIRDRGDELRKAYHHADQFKKLLENINTWLPQSEHKLAQMKPPSTDPKTLHNQTEELRAFKADIHPHITEMQQLNQEMAALADMSPVAAEPLMKPVKQANEKWTELLRGLTDRETKLMDMQLKVGEVNQA
;
A
#
# COMPACT_ATOMS: atom_id res chain seq x y z
N ARG A 1 -28.20 -16.38 17.64
CA ARG A 1 -27.77 -17.75 18.07
C ARG A 1 -28.76 -18.34 19.06
N GLU A 2 -29.06 -17.66 20.17
CA GLU A 2 -30.07 -18.10 21.16
C GLU A 2 -31.46 -18.32 20.54
N GLN A 3 -31.94 -17.41 19.70
CA GLN A 3 -33.26 -17.56 19.05
C GLN A 3 -33.35 -18.72 18.04
N ILE A 4 -32.24 -19.11 17.41
CA ILE A 4 -32.20 -20.24 16.46
C ILE A 4 -32.19 -21.57 17.23
N GLY A 5 -31.47 -21.63 18.36
CA GLY A 5 -31.57 -22.75 19.30
C GLY A 5 -33.02 -22.94 19.79
N ASN A 6 -33.66 -21.85 20.23
CA ASN A 6 -35.06 -21.87 20.67
C ASN A 6 -36.02 -22.31 19.55
N CYS A 7 -35.83 -21.86 18.30
CA CYS A 7 -36.64 -22.32 17.15
C CYS A 7 -36.47 -23.82 16.89
N ARG A 8 -35.24 -24.34 17.03
CA ARG A 8 -34.96 -25.77 16.85
C ARG A 8 -35.62 -26.62 17.93
N ASP A 9 -35.58 -26.16 19.17
CA ASP A 9 -36.17 -26.86 20.31
C ASP A 9 -37.70 -26.86 20.22
N ILE A 10 -38.31 -25.71 19.90
CA ILE A 10 -39.76 -25.58 19.70
C ILE A 10 -40.23 -26.42 18.49
N GLY A 11 -39.49 -26.39 17.39
CA GLY A 11 -39.80 -27.18 16.20
C GLY A 11 -39.69 -28.69 16.45
N ALA A 12 -38.71 -29.13 17.23
CA ALA A 12 -38.58 -30.54 17.64
C ALA A 12 -39.74 -31.01 18.53
N GLU A 13 -40.24 -30.15 19.42
CA GLU A 13 -41.44 -30.44 20.21
C GLU A 13 -42.71 -30.45 19.35
N LEU A 14 -42.84 -29.54 18.38
CA LEU A 14 -43.97 -29.53 17.43
C LEU A 14 -44.02 -30.80 16.58
N CYS A 15 -42.88 -31.32 16.11
CA CYS A 15 -42.82 -32.59 15.39
C CYS A 15 -43.35 -33.79 16.20
N LYS A 16 -43.29 -33.75 17.53
CA LYS A 16 -43.83 -34.82 18.41
C LYS A 16 -45.35 -34.75 18.57
N VAL A 17 -45.94 -33.59 18.37
CA VAL A 17 -47.38 -33.33 18.61
C VAL A 17 -48.17 -33.25 17.30
N CYS A 18 -47.54 -32.95 16.17
CA CYS A 18 -48.16 -32.91 14.85
C CYS A 18 -48.32 -34.31 14.22
N GLY A 19 -49.38 -34.51 13.44
CA GLY A 19 -49.54 -35.72 12.59
C GLY A 19 -48.55 -35.77 11.42
N ASN A 20 -48.38 -36.95 10.80
CA ASN A 20 -47.34 -37.26 9.79
C ASN A 20 -47.11 -36.22 8.68
N PRO A 21 -48.12 -35.54 8.11
CA PRO A 21 -47.87 -34.49 7.11
C PRO A 21 -47.26 -33.21 7.69
N GLY A 22 -47.66 -32.81 8.91
CA GLY A 22 -47.21 -31.58 9.56
C GLY A 22 -45.80 -31.70 10.16
N ALA A 23 -45.45 -32.87 10.70
CA ALA A 23 -44.11 -33.12 11.24
C ALA A 23 -43.03 -33.09 10.14
N VAL A 24 -43.32 -33.61 8.95
CA VAL A 24 -42.39 -33.58 7.80
C VAL A 24 -42.15 -32.16 7.33
N GLU A 25 -43.21 -31.33 7.24
CA GLU A 25 -43.08 -29.93 6.85
C GLU A 25 -42.28 -29.11 7.87
N VAL A 26 -42.52 -29.29 9.17
CA VAL A 26 -41.75 -28.62 10.24
C VAL A 26 -40.29 -29.05 10.21
N GLN A 27 -40.01 -30.35 10.00
CA GLN A 27 -38.64 -30.84 9.90
C GLN A 27 -37.89 -30.22 8.71
N LYS A 28 -38.53 -30.16 7.54
CA LYS A 28 -37.96 -29.52 6.36
C LYS A 28 -37.63 -28.04 6.62
N GLN A 29 -38.56 -27.29 7.24
CA GLN A 29 -38.35 -25.89 7.57
C GLN A 29 -37.20 -25.68 8.57
N LEU A 30 -37.01 -26.61 9.52
CA LEU A 30 -35.87 -26.58 10.45
C LEU A 30 -34.55 -26.88 9.75
N GLU A 31 -34.53 -27.82 8.79
CA GLU A 31 -33.35 -28.12 7.97
C GLU A 31 -32.98 -26.91 7.09
N ASP A 32 -33.95 -26.32 6.40
CA ASP A 32 -33.76 -25.10 5.59
C ASP A 32 -33.23 -23.93 6.45
N LEU A 33 -33.80 -23.73 7.65
CA LEU A 33 -33.32 -22.72 8.60
C LEU A 33 -31.88 -23.01 9.09
N GLY A 34 -31.54 -24.29 9.26
CA GLY A 34 -30.19 -24.73 9.58
C GLY A 34 -29.19 -24.34 8.50
N HIS A 35 -29.51 -24.63 7.24
CA HIS A 35 -28.68 -24.26 6.09
C HIS A 35 -28.50 -22.75 5.95
N ILE A 36 -29.59 -21.97 6.02
CA ILE A 36 -29.50 -20.50 5.97
C ILE A 36 -28.62 -19.97 7.10
N THR A 37 -28.72 -20.56 8.29
CA THR A 37 -27.89 -20.16 9.44
C THR A 37 -26.41 -20.44 9.19
N GLU A 38 -26.08 -21.60 8.60
CA GLU A 38 -24.72 -21.96 8.22
C GLU A 38 -24.17 -20.98 7.18
N ASP A 39 -24.90 -20.76 6.08
CA ASP A 39 -24.55 -19.83 5.00
C ASP A 39 -24.27 -18.41 5.53
N VAL A 40 -25.13 -17.90 6.42
CA VAL A 40 -24.96 -16.58 7.02
C VAL A 40 -23.74 -16.54 7.94
N ASN A 41 -23.47 -17.59 8.72
CA ASN A 41 -22.29 -17.64 9.57
C ASN A 41 -21.00 -17.66 8.73
N ASP A 42 -20.99 -18.41 7.62
CA ASP A 42 -19.87 -18.44 6.70
C ASP A 42 -19.65 -17.08 6.03
N ALA A 43 -20.71 -16.45 5.51
CA ALA A 43 -20.61 -15.11 4.93
C ALA A 43 -20.13 -14.04 5.94
N ILE A 44 -20.53 -14.15 7.21
CA ILE A 44 -20.05 -13.26 8.27
C ILE A 44 -18.55 -13.50 8.54
N ARG A 45 -18.11 -14.76 8.59
CA ARG A 45 -16.70 -15.11 8.78
C ARG A 45 -15.85 -14.57 7.65
N ASP A 46 -16.26 -14.81 6.42
CA ASP A 46 -15.53 -14.40 5.22
C ASP A 46 -15.42 -12.87 5.14
N ARG A 47 -16.53 -12.16 5.38
CA ARG A 47 -16.51 -10.69 5.46
C ARG A 47 -15.64 -10.17 6.60
N GLY A 48 -15.58 -10.89 7.72
CA GLY A 48 -14.68 -10.58 8.83
C GLY A 48 -13.21 -10.70 8.42
N ASP A 49 -12.85 -11.72 7.64
CA ASP A 49 -11.51 -11.91 7.10
C ASP A 49 -11.13 -10.84 6.08
N GLU A 50 -12.03 -10.50 5.17
CA GLU A 50 -11.84 -9.42 4.20
C GLU A 50 -11.59 -8.07 4.87
N LEU A 51 -12.40 -7.72 5.88
CA LEU A 51 -12.24 -6.47 6.63
C LEU A 51 -10.90 -6.41 7.38
N ARG A 52 -10.47 -7.53 7.99
CA ARG A 52 -9.17 -7.61 8.66
C ARG A 52 -8.01 -7.39 7.68
N LYS A 53 -8.08 -8.01 6.50
CA LYS A 53 -7.08 -7.82 5.44
C LYS A 53 -7.06 -6.38 4.96
N ALA A 54 -8.21 -5.81 4.62
CA ALA A 54 -8.32 -4.42 4.16
C ALA A 54 -7.78 -3.43 5.20
N TYR A 55 -8.05 -3.66 6.48
CA TYR A 55 -7.50 -2.83 7.56
C TYR A 55 -5.97 -2.91 7.63
N HIS A 56 -5.40 -4.11 7.53
CA HIS A 56 -3.95 -4.28 7.53
C HIS A 56 -3.28 -3.52 6.38
N HIS A 57 -3.79 -3.68 5.15
CA HIS A 57 -3.30 -2.95 3.97
C HIS A 57 -3.43 -1.43 4.14
N ALA A 58 -4.57 -0.96 4.66
CA ALA A 58 -4.81 0.46 4.89
C ALA A 58 -3.83 1.06 5.92
N ASP A 59 -3.52 0.33 7.00
CA ASP A 59 -2.55 0.75 8.01
C ASP A 59 -1.13 0.83 7.44
N GLN A 60 -0.70 -0.18 6.68
CA GLN A 60 0.61 -0.16 6.01
C GLN A 60 0.70 0.97 4.98
N PHE A 61 -0.32 1.10 4.11
CA PHE A 61 -0.44 2.17 3.13
C PHE A 61 -0.28 3.54 3.77
N LYS A 62 -1.02 3.80 4.86
CA LYS A 62 -1.00 5.10 5.53
C LYS A 62 0.39 5.44 6.07
N LYS A 63 1.05 4.48 6.72
CA LYS A 63 2.42 4.66 7.25
C LYS A 63 3.43 4.96 6.14
N LEU A 64 3.39 4.20 5.05
CA LEU A 64 4.26 4.42 3.90
C LEU A 64 4.03 5.79 3.27
N LEU A 65 2.77 6.18 3.09
CA LEU A 65 2.42 7.46 2.49
C LEU A 65 2.87 8.64 3.36
N GLU A 66 2.72 8.54 4.69
CA GLU A 66 3.20 9.56 5.64
C GLU A 66 4.74 9.69 5.63
N ASN A 67 5.46 8.57 5.60
CA ASN A 67 6.92 8.55 5.50
C ASN A 67 7.40 9.24 4.21
N ILE A 68 6.83 8.85 3.06
CA ILE A 68 7.18 9.44 1.76
C ILE A 68 6.83 10.92 1.70
N ASN A 69 5.66 11.32 2.19
CA ASN A 69 5.25 12.73 2.20
C ASN A 69 6.14 13.60 3.10
N THR A 70 6.80 13.01 4.10
CA THR A 70 7.74 13.70 4.97
C THR A 70 9.14 13.78 4.33
N TRP A 71 9.61 12.66 3.79
CA TRP A 71 10.98 12.52 3.29
C TRP A 71 11.17 13.19 1.92
N LEU A 72 10.22 13.02 1.00
CA LEU A 72 10.36 13.44 -0.39
C LEU A 72 10.61 14.96 -0.54
N PRO A 73 9.87 15.86 0.16
CA PRO A 73 10.15 17.29 0.10
C PRO A 73 11.54 17.67 0.64
N GLN A 74 12.05 16.95 1.65
CA GLN A 74 13.37 17.20 2.21
C GLN A 74 14.46 16.81 1.21
N SER A 75 14.28 15.68 0.51
CA SER A 75 15.18 15.22 -0.54
C SER A 75 15.16 16.14 -1.76
N GLU A 76 13.98 16.59 -2.20
CA GLU A 76 13.85 17.61 -3.26
C GLU A 76 14.60 18.90 -2.88
N HIS A 77 14.44 19.36 -1.64
CA HIS A 77 15.14 20.54 -1.14
C HIS A 77 16.66 20.34 -1.08
N LYS A 78 17.13 19.20 -0.55
CA LYS A 78 18.55 18.84 -0.49
C LYS A 78 19.17 18.86 -1.89
N LEU A 79 18.50 18.24 -2.88
CA LEU A 79 18.96 18.25 -4.26
C LEU A 79 19.02 19.66 -4.85
N ALA A 80 18.00 20.49 -4.61
CA ALA A 80 17.93 21.86 -5.10
C ALA A 80 19.02 22.78 -4.51
N GLN A 81 19.48 22.50 -3.29
CA GLN A 81 20.55 23.25 -2.63
C GLN A 81 21.96 22.86 -3.10
N MET A 82 22.11 21.74 -3.82
CA MET A 82 23.42 21.29 -4.24
C MET A 82 24.03 22.23 -5.29
N LYS A 83 25.25 22.70 -5.03
CA LYS A 83 25.94 23.68 -5.90
C LYS A 83 26.26 23.13 -7.29
N PRO A 84 26.37 23.99 -8.33
CA PRO A 84 26.84 23.58 -9.65
C PRO A 84 28.22 22.90 -9.60
N PRO A 85 28.55 22.01 -10.56
CA PRO A 85 29.87 21.38 -10.64
C PRO A 85 31.01 22.40 -10.64
N SER A 86 31.99 22.20 -9.77
CA SER A 86 33.18 23.05 -9.66
C SER A 86 34.23 22.66 -10.70
N THR A 87 35.00 23.63 -11.21
CA THR A 87 36.18 23.37 -12.03
C THR A 87 37.42 23.01 -11.19
N ASP A 88 37.38 23.26 -9.88
CA ASP A 88 38.44 22.85 -8.94
C ASP A 88 38.36 21.33 -8.69
N PRO A 89 39.42 20.54 -8.97
CA PRO A 89 39.39 19.08 -8.87
C PRO A 89 39.00 18.56 -7.49
N LYS A 90 39.49 19.21 -6.42
CA LYS A 90 39.21 18.79 -5.04
C LYS A 90 37.75 19.02 -4.67
N THR A 91 37.20 20.17 -5.03
CA THR A 91 35.79 20.51 -4.81
C THR A 91 34.87 19.61 -5.63
N LEU A 92 35.23 19.34 -6.88
CA LEU A 92 34.49 18.44 -7.76
C LEU A 92 34.43 17.02 -7.19
N HIS A 93 35.55 16.51 -6.67
CA HIS A 93 35.58 15.23 -5.96
C HIS A 93 34.62 15.20 -4.76
N ASN A 94 34.65 16.23 -3.92
CA ASN A 94 33.72 16.34 -2.78
C ASN A 94 32.25 16.36 -3.22
N GLN A 95 31.91 17.04 -4.32
CA GLN A 95 30.56 17.07 -4.88
C GLN A 95 30.11 15.69 -5.40
N THR A 96 31.02 14.89 -5.93
CA THR A 96 30.75 13.49 -6.33
C THR A 96 30.48 12.61 -5.12
N GLU A 97 31.27 12.74 -4.06
CA GLU A 97 31.05 11.99 -2.81
C GLU A 97 29.73 12.40 -2.13
N GLU A 98 29.38 13.69 -2.14
CA GLU A 98 28.09 14.19 -1.66
C GLU A 98 26.92 13.55 -2.43
N LEU A 99 26.99 13.50 -3.77
CA LEU A 99 25.97 12.85 -4.58
C LEU A 99 25.89 11.35 -4.32
N ARG A 100 27.03 10.68 -4.12
CA ARG A 100 27.08 9.24 -3.79
C ARG A 100 26.39 8.97 -2.45
N ALA A 101 26.69 9.75 -1.42
CA ALA A 101 26.03 9.64 -0.12
C ALA A 101 24.53 9.88 -0.24
N PHE A 102 24.12 10.91 -1.00
CA PHE A 102 22.70 11.18 -1.19
C PHE A 102 21.96 10.05 -1.92
N LYS A 103 22.57 9.44 -2.94
CA LYS A 103 22.01 8.25 -3.59
C LYS A 103 21.86 7.05 -2.64
N ALA A 104 22.80 6.88 -1.70
CA ALA A 104 22.68 5.85 -0.67
C ALA A 104 21.50 6.13 0.28
N ASP A 105 21.28 7.40 0.66
CA ASP A 105 20.11 7.81 1.47
C ASP A 105 18.78 7.53 0.76
N ILE A 106 18.74 7.60 -0.57
CA ILE A 106 17.53 7.36 -1.38
C ILE A 106 17.20 5.88 -1.52
N HIS A 107 18.19 4.99 -1.43
CA HIS A 107 18.02 3.57 -1.72
C HIS A 107 16.90 2.88 -0.91
N PRO A 108 16.78 3.08 0.42
CA PRO A 108 15.69 2.47 1.21
C PRO A 108 14.30 2.92 0.75
N HIS A 109 14.17 4.16 0.28
CA HIS A 109 12.89 4.73 -0.14
C HIS A 109 12.41 4.20 -1.49
N ILE A 110 13.28 3.55 -2.28
CA ILE A 110 12.88 2.83 -3.49
C ILE A 110 11.90 1.73 -3.12
N THR A 111 12.22 0.95 -2.09
CA THR A 111 11.37 -0.14 -1.62
C THR A 111 10.09 0.40 -0.98
N GLU A 112 10.15 1.49 -0.23
CA GLU A 112 8.95 2.13 0.33
C GLU A 112 7.99 2.63 -0.76
N MET A 113 8.50 3.24 -1.83
CA MET A 113 7.69 3.66 -2.97
C MET A 113 7.06 2.47 -3.72
N GLN A 114 7.79 1.36 -3.85
CA GLN A 114 7.25 0.13 -4.44
C GLN A 114 6.13 -0.46 -3.57
N GLN A 115 6.35 -0.56 -2.27
CA GLN A 115 5.36 -1.05 -1.31
C GLN A 115 4.13 -0.13 -1.28
N LEU A 116 4.31 1.19 -1.28
CA LEU A 116 3.20 2.14 -1.31
C LEU A 116 2.26 1.88 -2.51
N ASN A 117 2.84 1.67 -3.70
CA ASN A 117 2.09 1.37 -4.91
C ASN A 117 1.41 -0.01 -4.85
N GLN A 118 2.07 -1.01 -4.25
CA GLN A 118 1.48 -2.34 -4.05
C GLN A 118 0.29 -2.30 -3.08
N GLU A 119 0.43 -1.61 -1.95
CA GLU A 119 -0.65 -1.42 -0.98
C GLU A 119 -1.83 -0.66 -1.59
N MET A 120 -1.55 0.37 -2.40
CA MET A 120 -2.58 1.09 -3.15
C MET A 120 -3.34 0.16 -4.12
N ALA A 121 -2.64 -0.70 -4.84
CA ALA A 121 -3.26 -1.67 -5.74
C ALA A 121 -4.12 -2.70 -4.98
N ALA A 122 -3.61 -3.23 -3.87
CA ALA A 122 -4.36 -4.17 -3.02
C ALA A 122 -5.64 -3.53 -2.46
N LEU A 123 -5.57 -2.27 -2.01
CA LEU A 123 -6.76 -1.53 -1.54
C LEU A 123 -7.76 -1.28 -2.67
N ALA A 124 -7.29 -0.97 -3.88
CA ALA A 124 -8.16 -0.78 -5.04
C ALA A 124 -8.87 -2.08 -5.46
N ASP A 125 -8.18 -3.22 -5.39
CA ASP A 125 -8.77 -4.54 -5.66
C ASP A 125 -9.83 -4.91 -4.61
N MET A 126 -9.61 -4.55 -3.34
CA MET A 126 -10.57 -4.80 -2.26
C MET A 126 -11.78 -3.86 -2.31
N SER A 127 -11.56 -2.58 -2.61
CA SER A 127 -12.63 -1.59 -2.71
C SER A 127 -12.24 -0.40 -3.60
N PRO A 128 -12.66 -0.40 -4.87
CA PRO A 128 -12.37 0.69 -5.80
C PRO A 128 -12.88 2.06 -5.31
N VAL A 129 -14.05 2.07 -4.66
CA VAL A 129 -14.69 3.30 -4.14
C VAL A 129 -13.89 3.88 -2.96
N ALA A 130 -13.40 3.02 -2.05
CA ALA A 130 -12.58 3.49 -0.93
C ALA A 130 -11.18 3.94 -1.38
N ALA A 131 -10.67 3.34 -2.47
CA ALA A 131 -9.37 3.64 -3.05
C ALA A 131 -9.33 4.94 -3.86
N GLU A 132 -10.43 5.34 -4.50
CA GLU A 132 -10.52 6.55 -5.33
C GLU A 132 -9.90 7.83 -4.69
N PRO A 133 -10.24 8.23 -3.44
CA PRO A 133 -9.65 9.41 -2.83
C PRO A 133 -8.14 9.29 -2.55
N LEU A 134 -7.62 8.05 -2.44
CA LEU A 134 -6.21 7.76 -2.16
C LEU A 134 -5.35 7.76 -3.42
N MET A 135 -5.95 7.63 -4.61
CA MET A 135 -5.21 7.62 -5.88
C MET A 135 -4.45 8.93 -6.14
N LYS A 136 -5.07 10.07 -5.82
CA LYS A 136 -4.47 11.39 -6.04
C LYS A 136 -3.17 11.60 -5.25
N PRO A 137 -3.10 11.41 -3.92
CA PRO A 137 -1.87 11.60 -3.17
C PRO A 137 -0.77 10.61 -3.60
N VAL A 138 -1.11 9.35 -3.93
CA VAL A 138 -0.13 8.38 -4.45
C VAL A 138 0.44 8.81 -5.78
N LYS A 139 -0.41 9.30 -6.69
CA LYS A 139 0.04 9.84 -7.98
C LYS A 139 1.01 11.01 -7.78
N GLN A 140 0.68 11.96 -6.90
CA GLN A 140 1.55 13.09 -6.59
C GLN A 140 2.90 12.66 -6.02
N ALA A 141 2.91 11.66 -5.13
CA ALA A 141 4.15 11.09 -4.59
C ALA A 141 5.01 10.45 -5.70
N ASN A 142 4.41 9.70 -6.62
CA ASN A 142 5.10 9.10 -7.77
C ASN A 142 5.67 10.14 -8.74
N GLU A 143 4.91 11.22 -9.01
CA GLU A 143 5.36 12.33 -9.88
C GLU A 143 6.61 12.99 -9.30
N LYS A 144 6.55 13.40 -8.02
CA LYS A 144 7.68 13.99 -7.29
C LYS A 144 8.88 13.06 -7.19
N TRP A 145 8.64 11.78 -6.92
CA TRP A 145 9.68 10.75 -6.89
C TRP A 145 10.40 10.65 -8.24
N THR A 146 9.64 10.67 -9.33
CA THR A 146 10.20 10.65 -10.69
C THR A 146 11.02 11.91 -10.97
N GLU A 147 10.55 13.08 -10.54
CA GLU A 147 11.29 14.33 -10.66
C GLU A 147 12.60 14.32 -9.86
N LEU A 148 12.59 13.80 -8.64
CA LEU A 148 13.79 13.62 -7.82
C LEU A 148 14.82 12.72 -8.54
N LEU A 149 14.39 11.57 -9.05
CA LEU A 149 15.27 10.64 -9.78
C LEU A 149 15.85 11.25 -11.06
N ARG A 150 15.04 12.02 -11.78
CA ARG A 150 15.51 12.76 -12.96
C ARG A 150 16.56 13.79 -12.57
N GLY A 151 16.31 14.59 -11.53
CA GLY A 151 17.26 15.59 -11.07
C GLY A 151 18.60 15.00 -10.57
N LEU A 152 18.57 13.82 -9.96
CA LEU A 152 19.78 13.07 -9.61
C LEU A 152 20.59 12.65 -10.83
N THR A 153 19.91 12.10 -11.84
CA THR A 153 20.53 11.69 -13.11
C THR A 153 21.15 12.88 -13.82
N ASP A 154 20.44 14.02 -13.87
CA ASP A 154 20.93 15.27 -14.46
C ASP A 154 22.18 15.77 -13.72
N ARG A 155 22.17 15.70 -12.38
CA ARG A 155 23.31 16.12 -11.56
C ARG A 155 24.52 15.20 -11.75
N GLU A 156 24.30 13.90 -11.80
CA GLU A 156 25.35 12.92 -12.05
C GLU A 156 26.03 13.17 -13.40
N THR A 157 25.23 13.33 -14.46
CA THR A 157 25.72 13.64 -15.81
C THR A 157 26.57 14.90 -15.80
N LYS A 158 26.09 15.99 -15.17
CA LYS A 158 26.82 17.25 -15.07
C LYS A 158 28.16 17.14 -14.33
N LEU A 159 28.22 16.31 -13.28
CA LEU A 159 29.47 16.06 -12.55
C LEU A 159 30.45 15.24 -13.39
N MET A 160 29.97 14.20 -14.10
CA MET A 160 30.80 13.40 -15.01
C MET A 160 31.37 14.25 -16.15
N ASP A 161 30.54 15.08 -16.78
CA ASP A 161 30.97 15.99 -17.86
C ASP A 161 32.05 16.97 -17.37
N MET A 162 31.90 17.50 -16.15
CA MET A 162 32.90 18.40 -15.57
C MET A 162 34.20 17.66 -15.24
N GLN A 163 34.12 16.41 -14.76
CA GLN A 163 35.30 15.59 -14.47
C GLN A 163 36.11 15.32 -15.74
N LEU A 164 35.45 15.03 -16.86
CA LEU A 164 36.11 14.85 -18.15
C LEU A 164 36.85 16.13 -18.58
N LYS A 165 36.17 17.28 -18.56
CA LYS A 165 36.76 18.57 -18.95
C LYS A 165 37.95 18.96 -18.09
N VAL A 166 37.85 18.80 -16.76
CA VAL A 166 38.96 19.08 -15.84
C VAL A 166 40.12 18.11 -16.08
N GLY A 167 39.83 16.85 -16.41
CA GLY A 167 40.84 15.86 -16.80
C GLY A 167 41.60 16.25 -18.06
N GLU A 168 40.89 16.68 -19.11
CA GLU A 168 41.47 17.13 -20.38
C GLU A 168 42.38 18.36 -20.20
N VAL A 169 41.95 19.35 -19.41
CA VAL A 169 42.73 20.57 -19.15
C VAL A 169 44.00 20.29 -18.35
N ASN A 170 43.98 19.34 -17.42
CA ASN A 170 45.16 18.98 -16.63
C ASN A 170 46.19 18.13 -17.41
N GLN A 171 45.83 17.63 -18.59
CA GLN A 171 46.71 16.85 -19.47
C GLN A 171 47.25 17.65 -20.67
N ALA A 172 46.74 18.87 -20.89
CA ALA A 172 47.18 19.81 -21.92
C ALA A 172 48.27 20.76 -21.41
#